data_AF-A0A218PW56-F1
#
_entry.id   AF-A0A218PW56-F1
#
_cell.length_a   1.000
_cell.length_b   1.000
_cell.length_c   1.000
_cell.angle_alpha   90.00
_cell.angle_beta   90.00
_cell.angle_gamma   90.00
#
_symmetry.space_group_name_H-M   'P 1'
#
loop_
_entity.id
_entity.type
_entity.pdbx_description
1 polymer ?
#
loop_
_entity_poly.entity_id
_entity_poly.type
_entity_poly.pdbx_seq_one_letter_code
_entity_poly.pdbx_strand_id
1 'polypeptide(L)'
;MIPARRVRHIALFVVAGASAAAMFARAASSESIDVILSNLPLRETAAYSRIYEAAGRPKREVQEMSRSEVWTIPGEKWDAILSLARDAGTKISKLDSNWNHALVPMQNSGAMTASQSALLHAAMASKAVTGAIVMARPPAGLAENMLTKSELVIPIAAGISVTARRMSLHKIEAGYAWHGVVSETGEPVTLLWWASGRMAGSITYRGHVYSVHELGGGTEAVVEMNPAQMPQEHAAMPRGMMEKMHLKQDPLVTKGDPSDLAGHGNVVRYNSRNPERATTKDVHDASPAADAAIAPGPLDITRKQALPQVSASKAVIRLIVAYTKAAASHYDDIKTDLIPLAIEDANESFRMSGITNVELELAYAYETDYIETGSHFEHVFRFAGKNDGYMDEVHGLRDKYRADVGILIVDDANGCGLSAGVHVAAERAFAVVHHECAENMYSLAHEIGHIIGARHDEALDDSKKPFSYGHGYVSGKSWRTMMAYKDSCDGCPRVPVWSSPNILIRGVSAGDAESDNARVIVENAARVAGFR
;
A
#
# COMPACT_ATOMS: atom_id res chain seq x y z
N MET A 1 7.74 -39.97 -77.30
CA MET A 1 8.94 -39.89 -78.15
C MET A 1 10.18 -40.13 -77.27
N ILE A 2 10.89 -41.21 -77.58
CA ILE A 2 12.26 -41.64 -77.15
C ILE A 2 13.29 -40.57 -77.60
N PRO A 3 14.57 -40.47 -77.13
CA PRO A 3 15.43 -41.42 -76.38
C PRO A 3 16.23 -40.86 -75.17
N ALA A 4 16.61 -41.68 -74.17
CA ALA A 4 17.82 -42.55 -74.03
C ALA A 4 19.10 -41.81 -73.58
N ARG A 5 19.88 -42.28 -72.60
CA ARG A 5 20.71 -43.52 -72.55
C ARG A 5 21.16 -43.76 -71.08
N ARG A 6 20.98 -44.94 -70.47
CA ARG A 6 21.94 -46.08 -70.29
C ARG A 6 23.39 -45.63 -70.02
N VAL A 7 24.10 -46.09 -68.98
CA VAL A 7 24.78 -47.40 -68.77
C VAL A 7 25.29 -47.41 -67.30
N ARG A 8 24.90 -48.34 -66.42
CA ARG A 8 25.44 -49.69 -66.08
C ARG A 8 26.83 -49.78 -65.38
N HIS A 9 26.76 -50.32 -64.14
CA HIS A 9 27.60 -51.36 -63.50
C HIS A 9 28.86 -50.98 -62.69
N ILE A 10 28.90 -51.49 -61.44
CA ILE A 10 29.91 -52.37 -60.78
C ILE A 10 29.74 -52.15 -59.25
N ALA A 11 29.01 -53.03 -58.54
CA ALA A 11 29.45 -54.24 -57.83
C ALA A 11 30.14 -53.96 -56.47
N LEU A 12 29.47 -54.50 -55.43
CA LEU A 12 29.91 -54.87 -54.09
C LEU A 12 31.42 -54.93 -53.84
N PHE A 13 31.88 -54.47 -52.68
CA PHE A 13 32.49 -55.35 -51.66
C PHE A 13 32.57 -54.69 -50.28
N VAL A 14 32.29 -55.53 -49.29
CA VAL A 14 32.32 -55.36 -47.83
C VAL A 14 33.75 -55.13 -47.34
N VAL A 15 34.00 -54.15 -46.45
CA VAL A 15 34.99 -54.29 -45.35
C VAL A 15 34.53 -53.46 -44.13
N ALA A 16 34.59 -54.11 -42.98
CA ALA A 16 34.25 -53.62 -41.65
C ALA A 16 35.05 -52.38 -41.20
N GLY A 17 34.41 -51.54 -40.38
CA GLY A 17 35.05 -50.41 -39.70
C GLY A 17 34.33 -50.09 -38.40
N ALA A 18 34.95 -50.51 -37.30
CA ALA A 18 34.76 -50.14 -35.90
C ALA A 18 33.72 -49.05 -35.53
N SER A 19 32.88 -49.42 -34.56
CA SER A 19 32.42 -48.56 -33.46
C SER A 19 31.66 -47.26 -33.82
N ALA A 20 30.38 -47.41 -34.20
CA ALA A 20 29.40 -46.32 -34.17
C ALA A 20 28.93 -45.94 -32.73
N ALA A 21 29.65 -46.37 -31.69
CA ALA A 21 29.31 -46.11 -30.29
C ALA A 21 30.08 -44.93 -29.65
N ALA A 22 30.94 -44.23 -30.40
CA ALA A 22 31.84 -43.22 -29.83
C ALA A 22 31.73 -41.79 -30.43
N MET A 23 30.72 -41.49 -31.25
CA MET A 23 30.61 -40.16 -31.89
C MET A 23 29.20 -39.53 -31.87
N PHE A 24 28.36 -39.95 -30.92
CA PHE A 24 27.16 -39.19 -30.53
C PHE A 24 27.14 -38.88 -29.03
N ALA A 25 28.29 -38.51 -28.45
CA ALA A 25 28.29 -37.55 -27.35
C ALA A 25 28.08 -36.15 -27.95
N ARG A 26 26.91 -35.94 -28.56
CA ARG A 26 26.48 -34.63 -29.02
C ARG A 26 26.18 -33.85 -27.76
N ALA A 27 27.00 -32.84 -27.50
CA ALA A 27 26.91 -31.90 -26.41
C ALA A 27 25.47 -31.71 -25.95
N ALA A 28 25.14 -32.22 -24.76
CA ALA A 28 24.11 -31.61 -23.97
C ALA A 28 24.60 -30.16 -23.79
N SER A 29 23.99 -29.21 -24.51
CA SER A 29 24.05 -27.82 -24.09
C SER A 29 23.52 -27.84 -22.68
N SER A 30 24.39 -27.74 -21.69
CA SER A 30 23.94 -27.62 -20.31
C SER A 30 23.10 -26.35 -20.27
N GLU A 31 21.84 -26.52 -19.92
CA GLU A 31 20.90 -25.42 -19.80
C GLU A 31 21.51 -24.41 -18.82
N SER A 32 21.62 -23.15 -19.25
CA SER A 32 22.09 -22.09 -18.36
C SER A 32 21.01 -21.82 -17.34
N ILE A 33 21.40 -21.64 -16.09
CA ILE A 33 20.50 -21.33 -14.99
C ILE A 33 20.86 -19.97 -14.41
N ASP A 34 19.83 -19.21 -14.06
CA ASP A 34 20.01 -17.97 -13.31
C ASP A 34 19.99 -18.28 -11.81
N VAL A 35 20.94 -17.70 -11.09
CA VAL A 35 21.10 -17.87 -9.64
C VAL A 35 21.25 -16.52 -8.96
N ILE A 36 20.71 -16.42 -7.76
CA ILE A 36 20.89 -15.25 -6.90
C ILE A 36 21.80 -15.62 -5.75
N LEU A 37 22.83 -14.80 -5.55
CA LEU A 37 23.80 -14.94 -4.47
C LEU A 37 23.70 -13.73 -3.54
N SER A 38 23.45 -13.99 -2.26
CA SER A 38 23.42 -12.99 -1.20
C SER A 38 24.46 -13.31 -0.14
N ASN A 39 24.92 -12.27 0.59
CA ASN A 39 26.04 -12.39 1.52
C ASN A 39 27.33 -12.92 0.83
N LEU A 40 27.63 -12.39 -0.36
CA LEU A 40 28.86 -12.69 -1.08
C LEU A 40 30.07 -12.08 -0.34
N PRO A 41 31.24 -12.76 -0.34
CA PRO A 41 32.47 -12.16 0.16
C PRO A 41 32.82 -10.90 -0.64
N LEU A 42 33.59 -10.00 -0.02
CA LEU A 42 34.12 -8.83 -0.73
C LEU A 42 34.89 -9.26 -1.98
N ARG A 43 34.75 -8.49 -3.06
CA ARG A 43 35.23 -8.88 -4.39
C ARG A 43 36.73 -9.06 -4.48
N GLU A 44 37.49 -8.30 -3.70
CA GLU A 44 38.94 -8.44 -3.61
C GLU A 44 39.41 -9.73 -2.91
N THR A 45 38.50 -10.51 -2.31
CA THR A 45 38.87 -11.68 -1.51
C THR A 45 39.04 -12.94 -2.37
N ALA A 46 39.97 -13.80 -1.96
CA ALA A 46 40.14 -15.12 -2.57
C ALA A 46 38.91 -16.03 -2.44
N ALA A 47 38.03 -15.77 -1.46
CA ALA A 47 36.76 -16.48 -1.32
C ALA A 47 35.80 -16.13 -2.46
N TYR A 48 35.61 -14.84 -2.77
CA TYR A 48 34.80 -14.40 -3.92
C TYR A 48 35.36 -14.96 -5.23
N SER A 49 36.66 -14.78 -5.47
CA SER A 49 37.31 -15.26 -6.70
C SER A 49 37.12 -16.76 -6.93
N ARG A 50 37.23 -17.58 -5.88
CA ARG A 50 36.99 -19.04 -5.98
C ARG A 50 35.57 -19.36 -6.41
N ILE A 51 34.56 -18.71 -5.84
CA ILE A 51 33.15 -18.92 -6.21
C ILE A 51 32.91 -18.45 -7.66
N TYR A 52 33.42 -17.27 -8.01
CA TYR A 52 33.25 -16.67 -9.34
C TYR A 52 33.91 -17.50 -10.46
N GLU A 53 35.10 -18.05 -10.21
CA GLU A 53 35.78 -18.94 -11.15
C GLU A 53 35.09 -20.30 -11.28
N ALA A 54 34.65 -20.88 -10.16
CA ALA A 54 33.89 -22.14 -10.18
C ALA A 54 32.56 -22.00 -10.94
N ALA A 55 31.93 -20.82 -10.90
CA ALA A 55 30.75 -20.47 -11.67
C ALA A 55 31.00 -20.27 -13.18
N GLY A 56 32.26 -20.32 -13.63
CA GLY A 56 32.61 -20.11 -15.03
C GLY A 56 32.71 -18.63 -15.44
N ARG A 57 33.02 -17.74 -14.50
CA ARG A 57 33.11 -16.27 -14.70
C ARG A 57 31.83 -15.71 -15.34
N PRO A 58 30.67 -15.89 -14.67
CA PRO A 58 29.39 -15.54 -15.25
C PRO A 58 29.23 -14.04 -15.48
N LYS A 59 28.30 -13.70 -16.38
CA LYS A 59 27.72 -12.36 -16.40
C LYS A 59 27.02 -12.14 -15.06
N ARG A 60 27.26 -10.99 -14.45
CA ARG A 60 26.70 -10.61 -13.16
C ARG A 60 25.94 -9.30 -13.24
N GLU A 61 24.80 -9.25 -12.58
CA GLU A 61 24.06 -8.03 -12.28
C GLU A 61 24.06 -7.83 -10.78
N VAL A 62 24.38 -6.61 -10.33
CA VAL A 62 24.51 -6.29 -8.91
C VAL A 62 23.28 -5.53 -8.51
N GLN A 63 22.54 -6.07 -7.57
CA GLN A 63 21.33 -5.45 -7.07
C GLN A 63 21.67 -4.27 -6.16
N GLU A 64 20.87 -3.22 -6.25
CA GLU A 64 21.20 -1.92 -5.68
C GLU A 64 21.01 -1.91 -4.16
N MET A 65 19.90 -2.45 -3.68
CA MET A 65 19.47 -2.38 -2.29
C MET A 65 20.04 -3.54 -1.47
N SER A 66 19.79 -4.77 -1.89
CA SER A 66 20.21 -6.00 -1.20
C SER A 66 21.69 -6.32 -1.37
N ARG A 67 22.37 -5.66 -2.32
CA ARG A 67 23.75 -5.95 -2.73
C ARG A 67 23.99 -7.39 -3.20
N SER A 68 22.93 -8.13 -3.46
CA SER A 68 23.00 -9.48 -4.01
C SER A 68 23.45 -9.43 -5.47
N GLU A 69 23.99 -10.53 -5.97
CA GLU A 69 24.36 -10.65 -7.38
C GLU A 69 23.50 -11.71 -8.08
N VAL A 70 22.95 -11.36 -9.24
CA VAL A 70 22.27 -12.28 -10.15
C VAL A 70 23.29 -12.76 -11.18
N TRP A 71 23.53 -14.07 -11.25
CA TRP A 71 24.48 -14.68 -12.17
C TRP A 71 23.77 -15.66 -13.10
N THR A 72 24.17 -15.68 -14.38
CA THR A 72 23.80 -16.73 -15.33
C THR A 72 24.96 -17.71 -15.45
N ILE A 73 24.77 -18.96 -15.04
CA ILE A 73 25.82 -19.99 -15.00
C ILE A 73 25.42 -21.22 -15.82
N PRO A 74 26.38 -22.02 -16.32
CA PRO A 74 26.07 -23.35 -16.86
C PRO A 74 25.51 -24.26 -15.76
N GLY A 75 24.40 -24.97 -16.02
CA GLY A 75 23.69 -25.75 -15.01
C GLY A 75 24.53 -26.84 -14.32
N GLU A 76 25.51 -27.42 -15.01
CA GLU A 76 26.47 -28.39 -14.48
C GLU A 76 27.42 -27.82 -13.44
N LYS A 77 27.51 -26.48 -13.31
CA LYS A 77 28.32 -25.80 -12.28
C LYS A 77 27.61 -25.67 -10.94
N TRP A 78 26.30 -25.93 -10.88
CA TRP A 78 25.47 -25.74 -9.69
C TRP A 78 26.03 -26.41 -8.43
N ASP A 79 26.35 -27.71 -8.50
CA ASP A 79 26.83 -28.46 -7.33
C ASP A 79 28.20 -27.97 -6.86
N ALA A 80 29.07 -27.57 -7.80
CA ALA A 80 30.40 -27.05 -7.49
C ALA A 80 30.33 -25.71 -6.76
N ILE A 81 29.42 -24.82 -7.17
CA ILE A 81 29.26 -23.52 -6.51
C ILE A 81 28.52 -23.62 -5.18
N LEU A 82 27.59 -24.57 -5.03
CA LEU A 82 26.81 -24.74 -3.81
C LEU A 82 27.70 -25.00 -2.59
N SER A 83 28.70 -25.87 -2.73
CA SER A 83 29.65 -26.16 -1.65
C SER A 83 30.47 -24.93 -1.31
N LEU A 84 31.04 -24.26 -2.33
CA LEU A 84 31.88 -23.08 -2.13
C LEU A 84 31.11 -21.91 -1.52
N ALA A 85 29.86 -21.70 -1.94
CA ALA A 85 28.98 -20.68 -1.38
C ALA A 85 28.71 -20.97 0.09
N ARG A 86 28.38 -22.21 0.45
CA ARG A 86 28.16 -22.63 1.84
C ARG A 86 29.38 -22.37 2.72
N ASP A 87 30.57 -22.76 2.25
CA ASP A 87 31.83 -22.57 2.99
C ASP A 87 32.18 -21.08 3.18
N ALA A 88 31.74 -20.22 2.27
CA ALA A 88 31.91 -18.78 2.33
C ALA A 88 30.78 -18.05 3.08
N GLY A 89 29.76 -18.76 3.57
CA GLY A 89 28.57 -18.17 4.19
C GLY A 89 27.65 -17.44 3.20
N THR A 90 27.86 -17.64 1.89
CA THR A 90 27.02 -17.10 0.82
C THR A 90 25.76 -17.94 0.68
N LYS A 91 24.61 -17.28 0.69
CA LYS A 91 23.33 -17.91 0.39
C LYS A 91 23.11 -17.86 -1.11
N ILE A 92 22.84 -19.02 -1.72
CA ILE A 92 22.58 -19.15 -3.14
C ILE A 92 21.21 -19.80 -3.37
N SER A 93 20.46 -19.28 -4.34
CA SER A 93 19.16 -19.81 -4.74
C SER A 93 19.03 -19.82 -6.25
N LYS A 94 18.40 -20.86 -6.80
CA LYS A 94 18.01 -20.87 -8.22
C LYS A 94 16.86 -19.91 -8.43
N LEU A 95 16.85 -19.21 -9.54
CA LEU A 95 15.65 -18.58 -10.06
C LEU A 95 14.84 -19.67 -10.78
N ASP A 96 14.06 -20.42 -10.01
CA ASP A 96 13.15 -21.45 -10.52
C ASP A 96 11.78 -20.86 -10.88
N SER A 97 10.77 -21.70 -11.13
CA SER A 97 9.43 -21.25 -11.52
C SER A 97 8.75 -20.33 -10.52
N ASN A 98 9.17 -20.31 -9.25
CA ASN A 98 8.56 -19.50 -8.20
C ASN A 98 9.32 -18.19 -7.97
N TRP A 99 10.19 -17.79 -8.90
CA TRP A 99 11.05 -16.62 -8.77
C TRP A 99 10.30 -15.30 -8.53
N ASN A 100 9.03 -15.21 -8.94
CA ASN A 100 8.17 -14.04 -8.83
C ASN A 100 7.14 -14.12 -7.70
N HIS A 101 7.21 -15.12 -6.81
CA HIS A 101 6.30 -15.22 -5.68
C HIS A 101 6.70 -14.23 -4.59
N ALA A 102 5.86 -13.21 -4.34
CA ALA A 102 6.08 -12.17 -3.35
C ALA A 102 6.27 -12.74 -1.94
N LEU A 103 5.57 -13.84 -1.64
CA LEU A 103 5.67 -14.61 -0.40
C LEU A 103 5.69 -16.09 -0.68
N VAL A 104 6.37 -16.86 0.18
CA VAL A 104 6.52 -18.30 0.02
C VAL A 104 5.85 -19.07 1.16
N PRO A 105 5.28 -20.27 0.90
CA PRO A 105 4.73 -21.11 1.96
C PRO A 105 5.77 -21.39 3.04
N MET A 106 5.34 -21.47 4.31
CA MET A 106 6.22 -21.87 5.40
C MET A 106 6.76 -23.28 5.17
N GLN A 107 8.09 -23.42 5.01
CA GLN A 107 8.72 -24.72 4.78
C GLN A 107 8.70 -25.63 6.02
N ASN A 108 8.66 -25.04 7.22
CA ASN A 108 8.48 -25.73 8.49
C ASN A 108 7.43 -24.96 9.28
N SER A 109 6.28 -25.59 9.54
CA SER A 109 5.23 -25.06 10.41
C SER A 109 5.62 -25.20 11.89
N GLY A 110 6.79 -24.69 12.26
CA GLY A 110 7.15 -24.54 13.67
C GLY A 110 6.08 -23.70 14.37
N ALA A 111 5.86 -23.95 15.66
CA ALA A 111 4.91 -23.15 16.42
C ALA A 111 5.32 -21.66 16.34
N MET A 112 4.35 -20.79 16.04
CA MET A 112 4.55 -19.34 16.12
C MET A 112 5.06 -18.97 17.51
N THR A 113 5.91 -17.95 17.58
CA THR A 113 6.29 -17.36 18.87
C THR A 113 5.08 -16.73 19.55
N ALA A 114 5.18 -16.47 20.85
CA ALA A 114 4.13 -15.78 21.59
C ALA A 114 3.83 -14.40 20.99
N SER A 115 4.86 -13.66 20.57
CA SER A 115 4.72 -12.35 19.91
C SER A 115 4.02 -12.46 18.56
N GLN A 116 4.42 -13.41 17.71
CA GLN A 116 3.76 -13.66 16.42
C GLN A 116 2.28 -14.01 16.60
N SER A 117 1.97 -14.86 17.59
CA SER A 117 0.59 -15.27 17.90
C SER A 117 -0.24 -14.10 18.44
N ALA A 118 0.37 -13.21 19.24
CA ALA A 118 -0.31 -12.03 19.77
C ALA A 118 -0.65 -11.02 18.67
N LEU A 119 0.29 -10.74 17.76
CA LEU A 119 0.05 -9.86 16.61
C LEU A 119 -1.04 -10.41 15.69
N LEU A 120 -0.98 -11.71 15.35
CA LEU A 120 -2.02 -12.33 14.53
C LEU A 120 -3.38 -12.30 15.23
N HIS A 121 -3.45 -12.57 16.54
CA HIS A 121 -4.69 -12.45 17.30
C HIS A 121 -5.22 -11.00 17.35
N ALA A 122 -4.33 -10.00 17.48
CA ALA A 122 -4.72 -8.60 17.47
C ALA A 122 -5.36 -8.22 16.12
N ALA A 123 -4.70 -8.57 15.00
CA ALA A 123 -5.26 -8.40 13.66
C ALA A 123 -6.63 -9.09 13.52
N MET A 124 -6.74 -10.35 13.95
CA MET A 124 -7.99 -11.12 13.88
C MET A 124 -9.10 -10.63 14.82
N ALA A 125 -8.83 -9.72 15.74
CA ALA A 125 -9.85 -9.18 16.64
C ALA A 125 -10.78 -8.16 15.96
N SER A 126 -10.36 -7.60 14.82
CA SER A 126 -11.18 -6.69 14.03
C SER A 126 -12.40 -7.39 13.43
N LYS A 127 -13.53 -6.70 13.43
CA LYS A 127 -14.78 -7.20 12.83
C LYS A 127 -14.70 -7.27 11.30
N ALA A 128 -13.78 -6.53 10.69
CA ALA A 128 -13.59 -6.53 9.25
C ALA A 128 -12.77 -7.73 8.77
N VAL A 129 -11.99 -8.36 9.65
CA VAL A 129 -11.13 -9.48 9.26
C VAL A 129 -11.97 -10.74 9.05
N THR A 130 -11.80 -11.36 7.89
CA THR A 130 -12.52 -12.57 7.46
C THR A 130 -11.62 -13.78 7.28
N GLY A 131 -10.31 -13.57 7.18
CA GLY A 131 -9.32 -14.63 7.05
C GLY A 131 -7.90 -14.12 7.24
N ALA A 132 -6.97 -15.03 7.46
CA ALA A 132 -5.54 -14.72 7.43
C ALA A 132 -4.74 -15.96 7.04
N ILE A 133 -3.64 -15.75 6.33
CA ILE A 133 -2.61 -16.77 6.11
C ILE A 133 -1.27 -16.27 6.62
N VAL A 134 -0.42 -17.20 7.03
CA VAL A 134 0.94 -16.92 7.50
C VAL A 134 1.92 -17.47 6.48
N MET A 135 2.81 -16.61 6.00
CA MET A 135 3.76 -16.89 4.92
C MET A 135 5.18 -16.53 5.37
N ALA A 136 6.18 -17.04 4.65
CA ALA A 136 7.58 -16.71 4.89
C ALA A 136 8.08 -15.71 3.83
N ARG A 137 9.02 -14.85 4.25
CA ARG A 137 9.65 -13.88 3.36
C ARG A 137 10.61 -14.55 2.39
N PRO A 138 10.61 -14.15 1.10
CA PRO A 138 11.68 -14.54 0.20
C PRO A 138 13.02 -13.92 0.65
N PRO A 139 14.16 -14.53 0.31
CA PRO A 139 15.47 -13.89 0.51
C PRO A 139 15.53 -12.50 -0.14
N ALA A 140 16.16 -11.52 0.51
CA ALA A 140 16.17 -10.13 0.06
C ALA A 140 16.62 -9.91 -1.40
N GLY A 141 17.64 -10.65 -1.87
CA GLY A 141 18.05 -10.57 -3.28
C GLY A 141 16.98 -11.08 -4.25
N LEU A 142 16.28 -12.17 -3.88
CA LEU A 142 15.16 -12.68 -4.66
C LEU A 142 13.99 -11.69 -4.68
N ALA A 143 13.68 -11.09 -3.52
CA ALA A 143 12.66 -10.05 -3.38
C ALA A 143 12.95 -8.82 -4.26
N GLU A 144 14.17 -8.29 -4.22
CA GLU A 144 14.55 -7.18 -5.10
C GLU A 144 14.52 -7.58 -6.57
N ASN A 145 14.92 -8.82 -6.91
CA ASN A 145 14.91 -9.28 -8.30
C ASN A 145 13.48 -9.35 -8.83
N MET A 146 12.54 -9.88 -8.05
CA MET A 146 11.13 -9.97 -8.47
C MET A 146 10.48 -8.58 -8.61
N LEU A 147 10.70 -7.67 -7.66
CA LEU A 147 10.12 -6.32 -7.68
C LEU A 147 10.59 -5.49 -8.88
N THR A 148 11.83 -5.73 -9.34
CA THR A 148 12.37 -5.08 -10.53
C THR A 148 11.87 -5.68 -11.85
N LYS A 149 11.18 -6.83 -11.84
CA LYS A 149 10.48 -7.36 -13.03
C LYS A 149 9.04 -6.84 -13.13
N SER A 150 8.32 -7.29 -14.17
CA SER A 150 7.00 -6.77 -14.55
C SER A 150 5.83 -7.45 -13.84
N GLU A 151 6.00 -8.64 -13.27
CA GLU A 151 4.90 -9.43 -12.70
C GLU A 151 5.31 -10.07 -11.37
N LEU A 152 4.34 -10.16 -10.47
CA LEU A 152 4.46 -10.82 -9.17
C LEU A 152 3.29 -11.78 -8.98
N VAL A 153 3.53 -12.89 -8.32
CA VAL A 153 2.49 -13.79 -7.80
C VAL A 153 2.39 -13.55 -6.30
N ILE A 154 1.21 -13.15 -5.83
CA ILE A 154 0.97 -12.78 -4.43
C ILE A 154 -0.03 -13.78 -3.86
N PRO A 155 0.38 -14.64 -2.92
CA PRO A 155 -0.55 -15.47 -2.16
C PRO A 155 -1.46 -14.59 -1.31
N ILE A 156 -2.77 -14.77 -1.42
CA ILE A 156 -3.77 -13.98 -0.69
C ILE A 156 -4.61 -14.82 0.27
N ALA A 157 -4.74 -16.12 0.00
CA ALA A 157 -5.37 -17.08 0.91
C ALA A 157 -4.79 -18.49 0.69
N ALA A 158 -5.22 -19.45 1.51
CA ALA A 158 -4.73 -20.83 1.43
C ALA A 158 -5.06 -21.44 0.05
N GLY A 159 -4.03 -21.67 -0.76
CA GLY A 159 -4.17 -22.20 -2.13
C GLY A 159 -4.67 -21.17 -3.16
N ILE A 160 -4.76 -19.89 -2.81
CA ILE A 160 -5.20 -18.81 -3.69
C ILE A 160 -4.10 -17.75 -3.81
N SER A 161 -3.70 -17.48 -5.05
CA SER A 161 -2.75 -16.41 -5.38
C SER A 161 -3.30 -15.56 -6.51
N VAL A 162 -2.89 -14.30 -6.54
CA VAL A 162 -3.17 -13.37 -7.64
C VAL A 162 -1.87 -13.05 -8.39
N THR A 163 -1.97 -12.85 -9.70
CA THR A 163 -0.85 -12.34 -10.49
C THR A 163 -1.00 -10.84 -10.65
N ALA A 164 -0.09 -10.05 -10.11
CA ALA A 164 -0.09 -8.60 -10.22
C ALA A 164 0.93 -8.13 -11.27
N ARG A 165 0.50 -7.23 -12.16
CA ARG A 165 1.36 -6.57 -13.15
C ARG A 165 1.80 -5.22 -12.62
N ARG A 166 3.11 -4.95 -12.67
CA ARG A 166 3.70 -3.69 -12.23
C ARG A 166 3.24 -2.52 -13.11
N MET A 167 2.86 -1.43 -12.46
CA MET A 167 2.56 -0.14 -13.05
C MET A 167 3.74 0.82 -12.85
N SER A 168 4.29 0.88 -11.64
CA SER A 168 5.43 1.73 -11.31
C SER A 168 6.32 1.09 -10.24
N LEU A 169 7.54 1.60 -10.14
CA LEU A 169 8.52 1.26 -9.10
C LEU A 169 9.23 2.54 -8.69
N HIS A 170 9.09 2.90 -7.41
CA HIS A 170 9.72 4.08 -6.84
C HIS A 170 10.72 3.66 -5.78
N LYS A 171 11.82 4.39 -5.67
CA LYS A 171 12.76 4.21 -4.57
C LYS A 171 12.22 4.95 -3.36
N ILE A 172 12.22 4.27 -2.23
CA ILE A 172 11.95 4.85 -0.91
C ILE A 172 13.22 4.73 -0.06
N GLU A 173 13.16 5.25 1.17
CA GLU A 173 14.27 5.08 2.11
C GLU A 173 14.56 3.59 2.34
N ALA A 174 15.79 3.17 1.99
CA ALA A 174 16.28 1.80 2.12
C ALA A 174 15.41 0.72 1.44
N GLY A 175 14.65 1.07 0.39
CA GLY A 175 13.69 0.14 -0.21
C GLY A 175 13.06 0.59 -1.52
N TYR A 176 11.99 -0.11 -1.89
CA TYR A 176 11.14 0.21 -3.04
C TYR A 176 9.66 0.28 -2.64
N ALA A 177 8.94 1.23 -3.23
CA ALA A 177 7.49 1.20 -3.36
C ALA A 177 7.14 0.64 -4.74
N TRP A 178 6.46 -0.49 -4.77
CA TRP A 178 6.00 -1.18 -5.96
C TRP A 178 4.50 -1.00 -6.07
N HIS A 179 4.04 -0.43 -7.18
CA HIS A 179 2.61 -0.34 -7.47
C HIS A 179 2.29 -1.17 -8.69
N GLY A 180 1.17 -1.86 -8.63
CA GLY A 180 0.67 -2.68 -9.70
C GLY A 180 -0.82 -2.81 -9.67
N VAL A 181 -1.30 -3.68 -10.54
CA VAL A 181 -2.70 -4.07 -10.61
C VAL A 181 -2.81 -5.58 -10.73
N VAL A 182 -3.82 -6.18 -10.09
CA VAL A 182 -4.13 -7.59 -10.31
C VAL A 182 -4.46 -7.79 -11.78
N SER A 183 -3.80 -8.73 -12.45
CA SER A 183 -3.90 -8.88 -13.91
C SER A 183 -5.31 -9.26 -14.36
N GLU A 184 -6.03 -10.02 -13.54
CA GLU A 184 -7.41 -10.45 -13.80
C GLU A 184 -8.42 -9.32 -13.64
N THR A 185 -8.38 -8.59 -12.51
CA THR A 185 -9.41 -7.62 -12.13
C THR A 185 -8.99 -6.17 -12.36
N GLY A 186 -7.69 -5.93 -12.54
CA GLY A 186 -7.01 -4.63 -12.56
C GLY A 186 -7.27 -3.75 -11.34
N GLU A 187 -7.60 -4.38 -10.20
CA GLU A 187 -7.65 -3.75 -8.89
C GLU A 187 -6.22 -3.46 -8.36
N PRO A 188 -6.04 -2.41 -7.54
CA PRO A 188 -4.73 -1.92 -7.16
C PRO A 188 -3.98 -2.85 -6.20
N VAL A 189 -2.65 -2.78 -6.31
CA VAL A 189 -1.68 -3.42 -5.42
C VAL A 189 -0.61 -2.38 -5.07
N THR A 190 -0.39 -2.16 -3.78
CA THR A 190 0.76 -1.40 -3.27
C THR A 190 1.58 -2.33 -2.37
N LEU A 191 2.88 -2.46 -2.66
CA LEU A 191 3.84 -3.18 -1.82
C LEU A 191 5.03 -2.27 -1.51
N LEU A 192 5.30 -2.08 -0.24
CA LEU A 192 6.55 -1.52 0.25
C LEU A 192 7.49 -2.66 0.60
N TRP A 193 8.73 -2.57 0.14
CA TRP A 193 9.76 -3.53 0.44
C TRP A 193 11.03 -2.82 0.88
N TRP A 194 11.67 -3.31 1.93
CA TRP A 194 12.93 -2.78 2.45
C TRP A 194 14.07 -3.76 2.26
N ALA A 195 15.30 -3.25 2.14
CA ALA A 195 16.52 -4.05 1.99
C ALA A 195 16.76 -5.06 3.13
N SER A 196 16.12 -4.85 4.29
CA SER A 196 16.07 -5.81 5.40
C SER A 196 15.33 -7.11 5.06
N GLY A 197 14.55 -7.11 3.97
CA GLY A 197 13.68 -8.19 3.53
C GLY A 197 12.22 -8.04 3.97
N ARG A 198 11.91 -7.07 4.85
CA ARG A 198 10.54 -6.76 5.31
C ARG A 198 9.67 -6.31 4.13
N MET A 199 8.39 -6.68 4.16
CA MET A 199 7.37 -6.19 3.26
C MET A 199 6.14 -5.72 4.03
N ALA A 200 5.48 -4.69 3.52
CA ALA A 200 4.15 -4.26 3.94
C ALA A 200 3.36 -3.88 2.69
N GLY A 201 2.03 -3.93 2.73
CA GLY A 201 1.26 -3.54 1.56
C GLY A 201 -0.21 -3.91 1.61
N SER A 202 -0.91 -3.46 0.58
CA SER A 202 -2.34 -3.69 0.39
C SER A 202 -2.61 -4.22 -1.01
N ILE A 203 -3.48 -5.23 -1.10
CA ILE A 203 -3.94 -5.85 -2.33
C ILE A 203 -5.45 -5.78 -2.34
N THR A 204 -6.05 -5.17 -3.35
CA THR A 204 -7.50 -5.28 -3.56
C THR A 204 -7.78 -6.41 -4.54
N TYR A 205 -8.67 -7.33 -4.17
CA TYR A 205 -9.10 -8.40 -5.05
C TYR A 205 -10.57 -8.76 -4.80
N ARG A 206 -11.38 -8.61 -5.85
CA ARG A 206 -12.83 -8.89 -5.88
C ARG A 206 -13.61 -8.21 -4.75
N GLY A 207 -13.28 -6.93 -4.51
CA GLY A 207 -13.93 -6.13 -3.47
C GLY A 207 -13.47 -6.42 -2.04
N HIS A 208 -12.58 -7.39 -1.83
CA HIS A 208 -11.88 -7.61 -0.57
C HIS A 208 -10.52 -6.90 -0.58
N VAL A 209 -10.02 -6.56 0.61
CA VAL A 209 -8.68 -5.98 0.79
C VAL A 209 -7.83 -6.97 1.57
N TYR A 210 -6.61 -7.21 1.11
CA TYR A 210 -5.65 -8.09 1.74
C TYR A 210 -4.43 -7.27 2.16
N SER A 211 -4.15 -7.25 3.45
CA SER A 211 -3.05 -6.46 4.04
C SER A 211 -1.88 -7.38 4.37
N VAL A 212 -0.66 -6.96 4.07
CA VAL A 212 0.58 -7.70 4.35
C VAL A 212 1.24 -7.11 5.59
N HIS A 213 1.30 -7.89 6.67
CA HIS A 213 1.87 -7.46 7.96
C HIS A 213 3.11 -8.27 8.34
N GLU A 214 4.15 -7.60 8.84
CA GLU A 214 5.28 -8.27 9.48
C GLU A 214 4.84 -8.87 10.83
N LEU A 215 5.11 -10.16 11.04
CA LEU A 215 4.92 -10.82 12.34
C LEU A 215 6.24 -11.00 13.12
N GLY A 216 7.37 -10.64 12.50
CA GLY A 216 8.71 -10.85 13.03
C GLY A 216 9.28 -12.22 12.65
N GLY A 217 10.61 -12.35 12.73
CA GLY A 217 11.30 -13.64 12.52
C GLY A 217 11.33 -14.14 11.07
N GLY A 218 11.03 -13.28 10.09
CA GLY A 218 10.99 -13.69 8.69
C GLY A 218 9.62 -14.17 8.22
N THR A 219 8.57 -13.84 8.97
CA THR A 219 7.21 -14.29 8.76
C THR A 219 6.30 -13.09 8.52
N GLU A 220 5.39 -13.22 7.57
CA GLU A 220 4.38 -12.22 7.26
C GLU A 220 2.98 -12.83 7.34
N ALA A 221 2.01 -12.03 7.78
CA ALA A 221 0.59 -12.35 7.66
C ALA A 221 0.03 -11.68 6.42
N VAL A 222 -0.81 -12.38 5.66
CA VAL A 222 -1.71 -11.77 4.69
C VAL A 222 -3.11 -11.86 5.28
N VAL A 223 -3.67 -10.71 5.66
CA VAL A 223 -4.94 -10.59 6.39
C VAL A 223 -6.02 -10.15 5.42
N GLU A 224 -7.06 -10.95 5.28
CA GLU A 224 -8.21 -10.64 4.44
C GLU A 224 -9.26 -9.84 5.21
N MET A 225 -9.62 -8.69 4.66
CA MET A 225 -10.58 -7.75 5.23
C MET A 225 -11.76 -7.53 4.29
N ASN A 226 -12.96 -7.47 4.87
CA ASN A 226 -14.18 -7.08 4.19
C ASN A 226 -14.43 -5.57 4.40
N PRO A 227 -14.28 -4.73 3.35
CA PRO A 227 -14.47 -3.28 3.46
C PRO A 227 -15.87 -2.87 3.90
N ALA A 228 -16.89 -3.73 3.72
CA ALA A 228 -18.24 -3.44 4.17
C ALA A 228 -18.37 -3.42 5.71
N GLN A 229 -17.47 -4.12 6.41
CA GLN A 229 -17.45 -4.25 7.87
C GLN A 229 -16.46 -3.28 8.55
N MET A 230 -15.73 -2.48 7.76
CA MET A 230 -14.88 -1.41 8.26
C MET A 230 -15.70 -0.32 8.96
N PRO A 231 -15.09 0.48 9.86
CA PRO A 231 -15.72 1.64 10.47
C PRO A 231 -16.38 2.56 9.43
N GLN A 232 -17.36 3.36 9.89
CA GLN A 232 -17.95 4.40 9.05
C GLN A 232 -16.87 5.41 8.63
N GLU A 233 -16.98 5.96 7.42
CA GLU A 233 -15.90 6.78 6.84
C GLU A 233 -15.57 8.00 7.69
N HIS A 234 -16.57 8.59 8.33
CA HIS A 234 -16.41 9.63 9.36
C HIS A 234 -17.11 9.22 10.64
N ALA A 235 -16.50 9.56 11.77
CA ALA A 235 -17.09 9.31 13.08
C ALA A 235 -18.34 10.17 13.27
N ALA A 236 -19.44 9.53 13.66
CA ALA A 236 -20.65 10.25 14.01
C ALA A 236 -20.44 11.09 15.27
N MET A 237 -21.02 12.28 15.27
CA MET A 237 -21.11 13.11 16.45
C MET A 237 -21.88 12.37 17.56
N PRO A 238 -21.39 12.41 18.82
CA PRO A 238 -22.12 11.82 19.93
C PRO A 238 -23.56 12.36 20.01
N ARG A 239 -24.55 11.48 20.17
CA ARG A 239 -25.98 11.85 20.20
C ARG A 239 -26.30 12.97 21.19
N GLY A 240 -25.70 12.92 22.38
CA GLY A 240 -25.88 13.97 23.40
C GLY A 240 -25.34 15.34 22.97
N MET A 241 -24.36 15.39 22.08
CA MET A 241 -23.86 16.63 21.48
C MET A 241 -24.79 17.13 20.37
N MET A 242 -25.26 16.24 19.49
CA MET A 242 -26.27 16.54 18.46
C MET A 242 -27.53 17.18 19.06
N GLU A 243 -28.05 16.59 20.15
CA GLU A 243 -29.23 17.08 20.86
C GLU A 243 -28.98 18.48 21.48
N LYS A 244 -27.82 18.68 22.13
CA LYS A 244 -27.44 19.97 22.74
C LYS A 244 -27.25 21.09 21.71
N MET A 245 -26.77 20.75 20.52
CA MET A 245 -26.53 21.71 19.43
C MET A 245 -27.74 21.90 18.51
N HIS A 246 -28.85 21.20 18.78
CA HIS A 246 -30.08 21.24 17.99
C HIS A 246 -29.85 20.96 16.50
N LEU A 247 -28.91 20.06 16.19
CA LEU A 247 -28.55 19.70 14.83
C LEU A 247 -29.55 18.68 14.27
N LYS A 248 -30.07 18.96 13.06
CA LYS A 248 -30.99 18.05 12.36
C LYS A 248 -30.26 16.93 11.59
N GLN A 249 -29.02 17.19 11.20
CA GLN A 249 -28.14 16.28 10.48
C GLN A 249 -26.74 16.43 11.08
N ASP A 250 -25.99 15.34 11.05
CA ASP A 250 -24.63 15.32 11.58
C ASP A 250 -23.65 15.92 10.56
N PRO A 251 -23.08 17.12 10.82
CA PRO A 251 -22.13 17.76 9.91
C PRO A 251 -20.80 17.00 9.82
N LEU A 252 -20.45 16.17 10.81
CA LEU A 252 -19.23 15.35 10.74
C LEU A 252 -19.40 14.24 9.71
N VAL A 253 -20.56 13.57 9.70
CA VAL A 253 -20.84 12.52 8.71
C VAL A 253 -21.07 13.09 7.32
N THR A 254 -21.86 14.16 7.21
CA THR A 254 -22.26 14.73 5.92
C THR A 254 -21.14 15.54 5.25
N LYS A 255 -20.46 16.42 6.01
CA LYS A 255 -19.46 17.34 5.47
C LYS A 255 -18.02 17.01 5.84
N GLY A 256 -17.80 16.12 6.81
CA GLY A 256 -16.45 15.83 7.32
C GLY A 256 -15.78 17.04 7.98
N ASP A 257 -16.57 18.07 8.32
CA ASP A 257 -16.04 19.38 8.67
C ASP A 257 -16.54 19.82 10.06
N PRO A 258 -15.70 19.72 11.10
CA PRO A 258 -16.05 20.18 12.43
C PRO A 258 -15.87 21.69 12.63
N SER A 259 -15.42 22.46 11.61
CA SER A 259 -15.10 23.88 11.79
C SER A 259 -16.30 24.73 12.21
N ASP A 260 -17.49 24.40 11.69
CA ASP A 260 -18.76 25.04 12.08
C ASP A 260 -19.11 24.80 13.56
N LEU A 261 -18.53 23.77 14.19
CA LEU A 261 -18.77 23.42 15.59
C LEU A 261 -17.86 24.18 16.55
N ALA A 262 -16.71 24.68 16.07
CA ALA A 262 -15.75 25.42 16.89
C ALA A 262 -16.28 26.79 17.36
N GLY A 263 -17.23 27.39 16.63
CA GLY A 263 -17.87 28.67 16.97
C GLY A 263 -18.87 28.60 18.12
N HIS A 264 -19.30 27.41 18.53
CA HIS A 264 -20.26 27.20 19.63
C HIS A 264 -19.57 27.22 21.00
N GLY A 265 -18.85 28.32 21.32
CA GLY A 265 -18.52 28.91 22.64
C GLY A 265 -18.17 28.08 23.89
N ASN A 266 -18.22 26.75 23.88
CA ASN A 266 -18.13 25.88 25.06
C ASN A 266 -17.54 24.49 24.75
N VAL A 267 -17.14 24.20 23.51
CA VAL A 267 -16.61 22.87 23.13
C VAL A 267 -15.27 22.57 23.85
N VAL A 268 -14.47 23.61 24.13
CA VAL A 268 -13.21 23.49 24.91
C VAL A 268 -13.45 23.17 26.39
N ARG A 269 -14.71 23.20 26.87
CA ARG A 269 -15.08 22.87 28.26
C ARG A 269 -15.86 21.57 28.39
N TYR A 270 -15.70 20.61 27.47
CA TYR A 270 -16.14 19.23 27.73
C TYR A 270 -15.20 18.58 28.76
N ASN A 271 -15.35 19.01 30.01
CA ASN A 271 -14.68 18.44 31.17
C ASN A 271 -15.32 17.08 31.43
N SER A 272 -14.72 15.99 30.96
CA SER A 272 -15.17 14.62 31.22
C SER A 272 -14.94 14.26 32.69
N ARG A 273 -15.73 14.84 33.61
CA ARG A 273 -15.74 14.47 35.03
C ARG A 273 -16.65 13.28 35.33
N ASN A 274 -17.20 12.61 34.33
CA ASN A 274 -17.93 11.37 34.53
C ASN A 274 -17.68 10.40 33.36
N PRO A 275 -16.94 9.31 33.57
CA PRO A 275 -16.80 8.26 32.57
C PRO A 275 -18.06 7.39 32.65
N GLU A 276 -19.18 7.87 32.13
CA GLU A 276 -20.24 6.94 31.77
C GLU A 276 -19.79 6.22 30.50
N ARG A 277 -19.38 4.97 30.71
CA ARG A 277 -19.14 3.97 29.67
C ARG A 277 -20.34 3.99 28.72
N ALA A 278 -20.18 4.63 27.55
CA ALA A 278 -21.18 4.59 26.51
C ALA A 278 -21.37 3.12 26.14
N THR A 279 -22.45 2.53 26.61
CA THR A 279 -22.83 1.18 26.26
C THR A 279 -23.52 1.29 24.90
N THR A 280 -22.82 0.87 23.86
CA THR A 280 -23.38 0.72 22.52
C THR A 280 -24.35 -0.45 22.53
N LYS A 281 -25.62 -0.17 22.84
CA LYS A 281 -26.73 -1.00 22.43
C LYS A 281 -27.54 -0.24 21.39
N ASP A 282 -27.92 -0.99 20.38
CA ASP A 282 -28.85 -0.65 19.30
C ASP A 282 -28.22 -0.03 18.05
N VAL A 283 -27.52 -0.88 17.29
CA VAL A 283 -27.68 -0.89 15.82
C VAL A 283 -28.05 -2.31 15.44
N HIS A 284 -29.27 -2.46 14.94
CA HIS A 284 -29.89 -3.75 14.64
C HIS A 284 -29.12 -4.55 13.60
N ASP A 285 -29.11 -5.86 13.85
CA ASP A 285 -28.70 -6.92 12.94
C ASP A 285 -29.26 -6.74 11.53
N ALA A 286 -28.35 -6.64 10.58
CA ALA A 286 -28.50 -7.29 9.28
C ALA A 286 -27.23 -8.12 9.04
N SER A 287 -27.30 -9.41 9.35
CA SER A 287 -26.29 -10.39 8.93
C SER A 287 -26.39 -10.63 7.42
N PRO A 288 -25.29 -10.99 6.75
CA PRO A 288 -25.01 -10.62 5.38
C PRO A 288 -25.57 -11.62 4.38
N ALA A 289 -26.12 -11.11 3.28
CA ALA A 289 -26.10 -11.86 2.04
C ALA A 289 -24.72 -11.62 1.40
N ALA A 290 -23.91 -12.67 1.34
CA ALA A 290 -22.73 -12.74 0.51
C ALA A 290 -23.16 -12.72 -0.96
N ASP A 291 -23.40 -11.54 -1.51
CA ASP A 291 -23.33 -11.36 -2.94
C ASP A 291 -21.92 -10.85 -3.24
N ALA A 292 -21.15 -11.70 -3.93
CA ALA A 292 -19.90 -11.32 -4.55
C ALA A 292 -20.19 -10.13 -5.47
N ALA A 293 -19.90 -8.92 -4.99
CA ALA A 293 -19.88 -7.74 -5.83
C ALA A 293 -18.93 -8.07 -6.99
N ILE A 294 -19.47 -8.11 -8.20
CA ILE A 294 -18.68 -8.36 -9.40
C ILE A 294 -17.55 -7.33 -9.40
N ALA A 295 -16.32 -7.83 -9.20
CA ALA A 295 -15.12 -7.02 -9.22
C ALA A 295 -15.17 -6.21 -10.51
N PRO A 296 -15.26 -4.88 -10.41
CA PRO A 296 -15.32 -4.11 -11.62
C PRO A 296 -13.93 -4.28 -12.28
N GLY A 297 -13.89 -4.67 -13.57
CA GLY A 297 -12.67 -5.07 -14.29
C GLY A 297 -11.56 -4.00 -14.27
N PRO A 298 -10.48 -4.09 -15.07
CA PRO A 298 -9.32 -3.21 -14.85
C PRO A 298 -9.66 -1.72 -14.77
N LEU A 299 -9.06 -0.98 -13.83
CA LEU A 299 -9.41 0.44 -13.62
C LEU A 299 -9.23 1.29 -14.89
N ASP A 300 -8.35 0.88 -15.80
CA ASP A 300 -8.08 1.53 -17.09
C ASP A 300 -8.12 3.05 -17.01
N ILE A 301 -7.09 3.59 -16.34
CA ILE A 301 -6.99 5.02 -16.06
C ILE A 301 -6.28 5.70 -17.22
N THR A 302 -6.99 6.60 -17.89
CA THR A 302 -6.46 7.41 -18.99
C THR A 302 -6.69 8.90 -18.75
N ARG A 303 -5.85 9.74 -19.35
CA ARG A 303 -5.95 11.21 -19.21
C ARG A 303 -6.49 11.81 -20.50
N LYS A 304 -7.58 12.58 -20.41
CA LYS A 304 -8.10 13.35 -21.56
C LYS A 304 -7.17 14.50 -21.91
N GLN A 305 -6.69 15.19 -20.88
CA GLN A 305 -5.84 16.36 -20.96
C GLN A 305 -4.89 16.38 -19.76
N ALA A 306 -3.73 17.01 -19.91
CA ALA A 306 -2.87 17.29 -18.78
C ALA A 306 -3.57 18.34 -17.88
N LEU A 307 -3.57 18.11 -16.56
CA LEU A 307 -4.04 19.11 -15.61
C LEU A 307 -3.17 20.37 -15.75
N PRO A 308 -3.76 21.59 -15.76
CA PRO A 308 -3.00 22.83 -15.75
C PRO A 308 -2.05 22.83 -14.56
N GLN A 309 -0.77 22.62 -14.83
CA GLN A 309 0.26 22.73 -13.80
C GLN A 309 0.52 24.22 -13.64
N VAL A 310 0.18 24.77 -12.48
CA VAL A 310 0.77 26.06 -12.09
C VAL A 310 2.28 25.83 -12.06
N SER A 311 3.08 26.69 -12.69
CA SER A 311 4.54 26.55 -12.81
C SER A 311 5.29 26.76 -11.48
N ALA A 312 4.74 26.22 -10.39
CA ALA A 312 5.30 26.25 -9.05
C ALA A 312 6.32 25.13 -8.89
N SER A 313 7.28 25.35 -7.98
CA SER A 313 8.10 24.27 -7.41
C SER A 313 7.21 23.15 -6.88
N LYS A 314 7.70 21.91 -6.93
CA LYS A 314 7.03 20.74 -6.32
C LYS A 314 6.61 21.09 -4.87
N ALA A 315 5.32 20.99 -4.57
CA ALA A 315 4.78 21.19 -3.23
C ALA A 315 4.97 19.89 -2.43
N VAL A 316 5.87 19.92 -1.45
CA VAL A 316 6.11 18.79 -0.54
C VAL A 316 5.43 19.12 0.79
N ILE A 317 4.31 18.47 1.09
CA ILE A 317 3.58 18.63 2.34
C ILE A 317 4.20 17.68 3.35
N ARG A 318 4.84 18.23 4.38
CA ARG A 318 5.58 17.47 5.38
C ARG A 318 4.68 17.08 6.55
N LEU A 319 4.61 15.80 6.87
CA LEU A 319 3.72 15.26 7.89
C LEU A 319 4.47 14.96 9.18
N ILE A 320 3.92 15.39 10.32
CA ILE A 320 4.22 14.76 11.60
C ILE A 320 3.11 13.75 11.90
N VAL A 321 3.49 12.54 12.29
CA VAL A 321 2.54 11.47 12.59
C VAL A 321 2.71 11.04 14.05
N ALA A 322 1.75 11.42 14.88
CA ALA A 322 1.62 10.88 16.22
C ALA A 322 0.81 9.58 16.15
N TYR A 323 1.17 8.57 16.93
CA TYR A 323 0.37 7.35 17.07
C TYR A 323 0.25 6.96 18.53
N THR A 324 -0.86 6.35 18.90
CA THR A 324 -1.10 5.90 20.28
C THR A 324 -0.51 4.52 20.52
N LYS A 325 -0.38 4.15 21.80
CA LYS A 325 0.00 2.79 22.21
C LYS A 325 -1.01 1.72 21.78
N ALA A 326 -2.30 2.06 21.73
CA ALA A 326 -3.34 1.15 21.30
C ALA A 326 -3.17 0.82 19.80
N ALA A 327 -3.06 1.84 18.95
CA ALA A 327 -2.79 1.66 17.52
C ALA A 327 -1.48 0.90 17.27
N ALA A 328 -0.40 1.26 17.97
CA ALA A 328 0.90 0.61 17.82
C ALA A 328 0.88 -0.89 18.17
N SER A 329 -0.01 -1.33 19.06
CA SER A 329 -0.05 -2.72 19.53
C SER A 329 -0.51 -3.74 18.47
N HIS A 330 -1.06 -3.26 17.36
CA HIS A 330 -1.49 -4.09 16.21
C HIS A 330 -0.38 -4.36 15.19
N TYR A 331 0.77 -3.71 15.32
CA TYR A 331 1.87 -3.78 14.36
C TYR A 331 3.17 -4.20 15.05
N ASP A 332 4.06 -4.88 14.32
CA ASP A 332 5.42 -5.12 14.83
C ASP A 332 6.18 -3.79 14.95
N ASP A 333 6.06 -2.93 13.94
CA ASP A 333 6.49 -1.53 14.02
C ASP A 333 5.63 -0.63 13.12
N ILE A 334 4.66 0.06 13.73
CA ILE A 334 3.72 0.96 13.05
C ILE A 334 4.43 2.05 12.21
N LYS A 335 5.65 2.46 12.57
CA LYS A 335 6.43 3.47 11.82
C LYS A 335 6.96 2.95 10.50
N THR A 336 7.01 1.63 10.32
CA THR A 336 7.49 0.99 9.11
C THR A 336 6.34 0.30 8.38
N ASP A 337 5.46 -0.39 9.11
CA ASP A 337 4.38 -1.20 8.51
C ASP A 337 3.21 -0.36 7.98
N LEU A 338 2.81 0.68 8.71
CA LEU A 338 1.60 1.44 8.42
C LEU A 338 1.89 2.82 7.84
N ILE A 339 2.66 3.63 8.57
CA ILE A 339 2.80 5.07 8.26
C ILE A 339 3.36 5.30 6.85
N PRO A 340 4.45 4.62 6.42
CA PRO A 340 4.97 4.79 5.06
C PRO A 340 4.01 4.30 3.99
N LEU A 341 3.25 3.22 4.26
CA LEU A 341 2.27 2.67 3.33
C LEU A 341 1.13 3.67 3.08
N ALA A 342 0.54 4.23 4.13
CA ALA A 342 -0.53 5.20 4.02
C ALA A 342 -0.09 6.50 3.30
N ILE A 343 1.16 6.94 3.54
CA ILE A 343 1.75 8.09 2.84
C ILE A 343 1.99 7.77 1.36
N GLU A 344 2.49 6.57 1.06
CA GLU A 344 2.75 6.17 -0.33
C GLU A 344 1.47 5.97 -1.12
N ASP A 345 0.41 5.41 -0.53
CA ASP A 345 -0.90 5.31 -1.17
C ASP A 345 -1.50 6.69 -1.47
N ALA A 346 -1.32 7.67 -0.57
CA ALA A 346 -1.70 9.05 -0.85
C ALA A 346 -0.89 9.64 -2.02
N ASN A 347 0.42 9.42 -2.06
CA ASN A 347 1.27 9.86 -3.17
C ASN A 347 0.92 9.18 -4.49
N GLU A 348 0.62 7.89 -4.48
CA GLU A 348 0.16 7.17 -5.66
C GLU A 348 -1.17 7.71 -6.14
N SER A 349 -2.09 8.04 -5.24
CA SER A 349 -3.36 8.65 -5.62
C SER A 349 -3.19 9.99 -6.36
N PHE A 350 -2.20 10.81 -5.98
CA PHE A 350 -1.85 12.01 -6.72
C PHE A 350 -1.37 11.67 -8.14
N ARG A 351 -0.45 10.71 -8.28
CA ARG A 351 0.09 10.29 -9.58
C ARG A 351 -0.98 9.70 -10.49
N MET A 352 -1.85 8.84 -9.96
CA MET A 352 -2.99 8.27 -10.70
C MET A 352 -3.97 9.35 -11.17
N SER A 353 -4.09 10.44 -10.41
CA SER A 353 -4.95 11.58 -10.73
C SER A 353 -4.29 12.63 -11.63
N GLY A 354 -3.06 12.39 -12.09
CA GLY A 354 -2.33 13.35 -12.92
C GLY A 354 -1.74 14.55 -12.20
N ILE A 355 -1.70 14.50 -10.87
CA ILE A 355 -1.10 15.51 -10.01
C ILE A 355 0.39 15.14 -9.87
N THR A 356 1.26 15.84 -10.60
CA THR A 356 2.69 15.50 -10.69
C THR A 356 3.61 16.39 -9.86
N ASN A 357 3.07 17.48 -9.32
CA ASN A 357 3.82 18.51 -8.59
C ASN A 357 3.46 18.59 -7.09
N VAL A 358 2.83 17.54 -6.54
CA VAL A 358 2.48 17.44 -5.12
C VAL A 358 3.00 16.10 -4.57
N GLU A 359 3.53 16.11 -3.37
CA GLU A 359 4.01 14.94 -2.64
C GLU A 359 3.81 15.13 -1.14
N LEU A 360 3.53 14.04 -0.44
CA LEU A 360 3.58 13.93 1.01
C LEU A 360 4.91 13.31 1.42
N GLU A 361 5.53 13.87 2.46
CA GLU A 361 6.77 13.36 3.03
C GLU A 361 6.60 13.21 4.55
N LEU A 362 7.07 12.10 5.12
CA LEU A 362 7.14 11.95 6.57
C LEU A 362 8.27 12.84 7.13
N ALA A 363 7.92 13.86 7.91
CA ALA A 363 8.90 14.66 8.64
C ALA A 363 9.37 13.95 9.92
N TYR A 364 8.43 13.38 10.68
CA TYR A 364 8.69 12.69 11.92
C TYR A 364 7.49 11.83 12.35
N ALA A 365 7.75 10.64 12.89
CA ALA A 365 6.73 9.81 13.51
C ALA A 365 7.09 9.51 14.97
N TYR A 366 6.12 9.55 15.88
CA TYR A 366 6.35 9.29 17.31
C TYR A 366 5.14 8.70 18.03
N GLU A 367 5.43 7.89 19.04
CA GLU A 367 4.42 7.39 19.98
C GLU A 367 4.09 8.50 20.99
N THR A 368 2.81 8.84 21.14
CA THR A 368 2.34 9.76 22.18
C THR A 368 1.83 8.98 23.40
N ASP A 369 1.94 9.59 24.59
CA ASP A 369 1.35 9.06 25.82
C ASP A 369 -0.17 9.29 25.90
N TYR A 370 -0.77 9.91 24.87
CA TYR A 370 -2.22 10.08 24.79
C TYR A 370 -2.96 8.75 24.87
N ILE A 371 -3.95 8.72 25.76
CA ILE A 371 -4.88 7.60 25.91
C ILE A 371 -6.19 7.98 25.22
N GLU A 372 -6.58 7.16 24.26
CA GLU A 372 -7.80 7.33 23.46
C GLU A 372 -9.03 7.36 24.37
N THR A 373 -9.60 8.55 24.54
CA THR A 373 -10.81 8.78 25.33
C THR A 373 -11.71 9.78 24.64
N GLY A 374 -12.99 9.44 24.47
CA GLY A 374 -13.93 10.25 23.67
C GLY A 374 -14.11 9.69 22.26
N SER A 375 -14.48 10.55 21.33
CA SER A 375 -14.62 10.24 19.90
C SER A 375 -13.49 10.89 19.09
N HIS A 376 -13.45 10.61 17.78
CA HIS A 376 -12.56 11.30 16.83
C HIS A 376 -12.67 12.82 16.89
N PHE A 377 -13.85 13.37 17.16
CA PHE A 377 -14.03 14.81 17.37
C PHE A 377 -13.18 15.30 18.55
N GLU A 378 -13.25 14.66 19.72
CA GLU A 378 -12.39 15.03 20.85
C GLU A 378 -10.91 14.79 20.54
N HIS A 379 -10.56 13.72 19.82
CA HIS A 379 -9.17 13.40 19.48
C HIS A 379 -8.54 14.50 18.62
N VAL A 380 -9.20 14.91 17.52
CA VAL A 380 -8.66 15.94 16.62
C VAL A 380 -8.61 17.31 17.29
N PHE A 381 -9.59 17.68 18.13
CA PHE A 381 -9.56 18.95 18.83
C PHE A 381 -8.49 19.01 19.92
N ARG A 382 -8.27 17.92 20.65
CA ARG A 382 -7.15 17.81 21.61
C ARG A 382 -5.81 17.86 20.90
N PHE A 383 -5.69 17.19 19.77
CA PHE A 383 -4.46 17.19 18.99
C PHE A 383 -4.14 18.56 18.37
N ALA A 384 -5.17 19.30 17.95
CA ALA A 384 -5.02 20.66 17.43
C ALA A 384 -4.91 21.73 18.53
N GLY A 385 -5.40 21.46 19.74
CA GLY A 385 -5.44 22.35 20.88
C GLY A 385 -4.06 22.72 21.39
N LYS A 386 -3.91 23.93 21.95
CA LYS A 386 -2.66 24.38 22.59
C LYS A 386 -2.90 24.59 24.08
N ASN A 387 -2.05 24.00 24.90
CA ASN A 387 -2.06 24.07 26.36
C ASN A 387 -3.38 23.57 26.97
N ASP A 388 -4.00 22.56 26.39
CA ASP A 388 -5.20 21.92 26.93
C ASP A 388 -4.86 20.68 27.79
N GLY A 389 -3.57 20.35 27.90
CA GLY A 389 -3.07 19.21 28.66
C GLY A 389 -3.04 17.90 27.86
N TYR A 390 -3.36 17.93 26.57
CA TYR A 390 -3.34 16.76 25.69
C TYR A 390 -2.42 16.99 24.49
N MET A 391 -1.44 16.10 24.30
CA MET A 391 -0.58 16.08 23.11
C MET A 391 0.10 17.42 22.78
N ASP A 392 0.27 18.30 23.77
CA ASP A 392 0.85 19.64 23.61
C ASP A 392 2.27 19.60 23.00
N GLU A 393 2.97 18.47 23.14
CA GLU A 393 4.26 18.22 22.52
C GLU A 393 4.25 18.34 21.00
N VAL A 394 3.11 18.05 20.33
CA VAL A 394 3.03 18.04 18.86
C VAL A 394 3.39 19.39 18.25
N HIS A 395 3.02 20.50 18.90
CA HIS A 395 3.27 21.84 18.36
C HIS A 395 4.76 22.15 18.30
N GLY A 396 5.49 21.84 19.37
CA GLY A 396 6.95 21.99 19.39
C GLY A 396 7.66 21.03 18.43
N LEU A 397 7.14 19.81 18.26
CA LEU A 397 7.69 18.85 17.31
C LEU A 397 7.44 19.26 15.85
N ARG A 398 6.27 19.84 15.53
CA ARG A 398 5.98 20.40 14.19
C ARG A 398 6.97 21.50 13.82
N ASP A 399 7.26 22.40 14.74
CA ASP A 399 8.23 23.47 14.51
C ASP A 399 9.66 22.90 14.37
N LYS A 400 10.03 21.92 15.22
CA LYS A 400 11.35 21.28 15.18
C LYS A 400 11.64 20.54 13.87
N TYR A 401 10.67 19.77 13.37
CA TYR A 401 10.85 18.93 12.18
C TYR A 401 10.32 19.58 10.90
N ARG A 402 9.83 20.82 10.98
CA ARG A 402 9.18 21.56 9.89
C ARG A 402 8.08 20.73 9.25
N ALA A 403 7.08 20.39 10.06
CA ALA A 403 5.93 19.59 9.63
C ALA A 403 4.70 20.49 9.45
N ASP A 404 4.20 20.51 8.22
CA ASP A 404 3.06 21.29 7.77
C ASP A 404 1.73 20.78 8.31
N VAL A 405 1.58 19.45 8.43
CA VAL A 405 0.34 18.79 8.83
C VAL A 405 0.61 17.79 9.95
N GLY A 406 -0.25 17.77 10.96
CA GLY A 406 -0.25 16.74 12.01
C GLY A 406 -1.30 15.67 11.76
N ILE A 407 -0.90 14.40 11.81
CA ILE A 407 -1.82 13.25 11.76
C ILE A 407 -1.71 12.48 13.07
N LEU A 408 -2.86 12.16 13.68
CA LEU A 408 -2.95 11.26 14.83
C LEU A 408 -3.53 9.92 14.38
N ILE A 409 -2.81 8.82 14.61
CA ILE A 409 -3.28 7.45 14.35
C ILE A 409 -3.80 6.82 15.65
N VAL A 410 -5.02 6.29 15.62
CA VAL A 410 -5.76 5.73 16.77
C VAL A 410 -6.36 4.35 16.48
N ASP A 411 -6.78 3.65 17.53
CA ASP A 411 -7.56 2.40 17.56
C ASP A 411 -9.05 2.64 17.91
N ASP A 412 -9.52 3.89 17.79
CA ASP A 412 -10.93 4.24 17.95
C ASP A 412 -11.73 3.88 16.69
N ALA A 413 -12.39 2.71 16.72
CA ALA A 413 -13.19 2.17 15.62
C ALA A 413 -14.56 2.87 15.39
N ASN A 414 -14.86 3.99 16.05
CA ASN A 414 -16.12 4.74 15.84
C ASN A 414 -16.17 5.55 14.53
N GLY A 415 -15.06 5.61 13.79
CA GLY A 415 -14.98 6.19 12.46
C GLY A 415 -13.59 5.98 11.85
N CYS A 416 -13.46 6.22 10.55
CA CYS A 416 -12.19 6.03 9.85
C CYS A 416 -11.27 7.25 9.92
N GLY A 417 -11.82 8.45 10.02
CA GLY A 417 -11.03 9.66 10.20
C GLY A 417 -11.88 10.90 10.45
N LEU A 418 -11.19 11.97 10.83
CA LEU A 418 -11.75 13.31 10.91
C LEU A 418 -10.65 14.37 10.81
N SER A 419 -10.73 15.23 9.81
CA SER A 419 -9.96 16.46 9.69
C SER A 419 -10.50 17.55 10.63
N ALA A 420 -9.63 18.43 11.13
CA ALA A 420 -10.05 19.62 11.89
C ALA A 420 -10.88 20.62 11.05
N GLY A 421 -11.00 20.41 9.74
CA GLY A 421 -11.91 21.13 8.86
C GLY A 421 -11.50 21.07 7.39
N VAL A 422 -12.23 21.80 6.55
CA VAL A 422 -11.93 21.95 5.13
C VAL A 422 -11.18 23.25 4.85
N HIS A 423 -10.07 23.17 4.11
CA HIS A 423 -9.24 24.31 3.72
C HIS A 423 -8.76 25.14 4.92
N VAL A 424 -8.16 24.44 5.88
CA VAL A 424 -7.77 25.02 7.17
C VAL A 424 -6.52 25.89 7.09
N ALA A 425 -6.38 26.81 8.05
CA ALA A 425 -5.12 27.52 8.29
C ALA A 425 -4.08 26.63 9.01
N ALA A 426 -2.82 27.08 9.05
CA ALA A 426 -1.69 26.31 9.57
C ALA A 426 -1.89 25.81 11.01
N GLU A 427 -2.56 26.59 11.84
CA GLU A 427 -2.84 26.30 13.25
C GLU A 427 -3.86 25.18 13.43
N ARG A 428 -4.67 24.90 12.40
CA ARG A 428 -5.71 23.87 12.38
C ARG A 428 -5.37 22.72 11.43
N ALA A 429 -4.16 22.65 10.89
CA ALA A 429 -3.73 21.59 9.97
C ALA A 429 -3.47 20.26 10.71
N PHE A 430 -4.54 19.66 11.21
CA PHE A 430 -4.53 18.44 12.00
C PHE A 430 -5.68 17.51 11.59
N ALA A 431 -5.44 16.20 11.63
CA ALA A 431 -6.46 15.18 11.44
C ALA A 431 -6.21 13.97 12.35
N VAL A 432 -7.26 13.19 12.61
CA VAL A 432 -7.18 11.87 13.24
C VAL A 432 -7.63 10.80 12.26
N VAL A 433 -7.00 9.62 12.30
CA VAL A 433 -7.28 8.49 11.41
C VAL A 433 -7.23 7.18 12.19
N HIS A 434 -8.19 6.29 11.97
CA HIS A 434 -8.15 4.92 12.51
C HIS A 434 -7.12 4.08 11.74
N HIS A 435 -6.29 3.31 12.44
CA HIS A 435 -5.13 2.63 11.83
C HIS A 435 -5.51 1.70 10.66
N GLU A 436 -6.55 0.87 10.81
CA GLU A 436 -6.98 -0.02 9.72
C GLU A 436 -7.52 0.75 8.51
N CYS A 437 -8.10 1.94 8.72
CA CYS A 437 -8.62 2.76 7.63
C CYS A 437 -7.51 3.56 6.93
N ALA A 438 -6.45 3.92 7.66
CA ALA A 438 -5.24 4.47 7.07
C ALA A 438 -4.60 3.46 6.10
N GLU A 439 -4.61 2.19 6.47
CA GLU A 439 -4.04 1.08 5.70
C GLU A 439 -4.91 0.67 4.51
N ASN A 440 -6.23 0.55 4.70
CA ASN A 440 -7.09 -0.18 3.77
C ASN A 440 -8.19 0.66 3.12
N MET A 441 -8.36 1.93 3.51
CA MET A 441 -9.44 2.78 3.01
C MET A 441 -8.97 4.16 2.51
N TYR A 442 -7.66 4.37 2.43
CA TYR A 442 -7.05 5.64 2.03
C TYR A 442 -7.42 6.83 2.92
N SER A 443 -7.78 6.58 4.19
CA SER A 443 -8.31 7.64 5.07
C SER A 443 -7.29 8.74 5.37
N LEU A 444 -5.99 8.42 5.44
CA LEU A 444 -4.96 9.45 5.56
C LEU A 444 -4.98 10.42 4.37
N ALA A 445 -5.09 9.90 3.14
CA ALA A 445 -5.21 10.71 1.94
C ALA A 445 -6.49 11.58 1.99
N HIS A 446 -7.62 10.97 2.34
CA HIS A 446 -8.92 11.64 2.46
C HIS A 446 -8.87 12.83 3.42
N GLU A 447 -8.36 12.64 4.65
CA GLU A 447 -8.30 13.73 5.63
C GLU A 447 -7.34 14.85 5.23
N ILE A 448 -6.22 14.52 4.57
CA ILE A 448 -5.32 15.54 4.00
C ILE A 448 -6.01 16.30 2.86
N GLY A 449 -6.87 15.62 2.09
CA GLY A 449 -7.75 16.24 1.10
C GLY A 449 -8.57 17.37 1.71
N HIS A 450 -9.24 17.12 2.83
CA HIS A 450 -9.98 18.15 3.58
C HIS A 450 -9.09 19.33 3.97
N ILE A 451 -7.91 19.08 4.54
CA ILE A 451 -6.94 20.14 4.93
C ILE A 451 -6.56 21.04 3.75
N ILE A 452 -6.37 20.45 2.56
CA ILE A 452 -6.05 21.17 1.34
C ILE A 452 -7.27 21.98 0.83
N GLY A 453 -8.46 21.38 0.92
CA GLY A 453 -9.75 22.02 0.63
C GLY A 453 -10.74 21.19 -0.18
N ALA A 454 -10.45 19.90 -0.40
CA ALA A 454 -11.34 18.96 -1.05
C ALA A 454 -12.56 18.67 -0.17
N ARG A 455 -13.70 18.35 -0.79
CA ARG A 455 -14.95 17.99 -0.12
C ARG A 455 -15.49 16.66 -0.63
N HIS A 456 -16.47 16.15 0.12
CA HIS A 456 -17.24 14.96 -0.26
C HIS A 456 -18.01 15.15 -1.56
N ASP A 457 -18.58 14.07 -2.06
CA ASP A 457 -19.50 14.15 -3.20
C ASP A 457 -20.74 15.00 -2.88
N GLU A 458 -21.31 15.61 -3.92
CA GLU A 458 -22.38 16.59 -3.78
C GLU A 458 -23.66 16.05 -3.15
N ALA A 459 -23.90 14.73 -3.24
CA ALA A 459 -25.06 14.12 -2.64
C ALA A 459 -25.03 14.19 -1.10
N LEU A 460 -23.83 14.31 -0.52
CA LEU A 460 -23.62 14.40 0.94
C LEU A 460 -23.24 15.80 1.40
N ASP A 461 -22.41 16.51 0.63
CA ASP A 461 -21.96 17.86 0.95
C ASP A 461 -22.29 18.81 -0.20
N ASP A 462 -23.36 19.58 -0.05
CA ASP A 462 -23.80 20.58 -1.03
C ASP A 462 -23.08 21.95 -0.88
N SER A 463 -22.11 22.04 0.04
CA SER A 463 -21.38 23.28 0.30
C SER A 463 -20.51 23.68 -0.87
N LYS A 464 -20.84 24.81 -1.50
CA LYS A 464 -20.05 25.41 -2.59
C LYS A 464 -18.81 26.18 -2.11
N LYS A 465 -18.45 26.10 -0.82
CA LYS A 465 -17.33 26.82 -0.21
C LYS A 465 -16.30 25.85 0.34
N PRO A 466 -14.99 26.08 0.20
CA PRO A 466 -14.38 27.26 -0.41
C PRO A 466 -14.41 27.24 -1.94
N PHE A 467 -14.55 26.07 -2.55
CA PHE A 467 -14.55 25.88 -3.99
C PHE A 467 -15.80 25.12 -4.40
N SER A 468 -16.58 25.69 -5.31
CA SER A 468 -17.84 25.07 -5.76
C SER A 468 -17.63 23.84 -6.64
N TYR A 469 -16.39 23.59 -7.08
CA TYR A 469 -15.96 22.43 -7.87
C TYR A 469 -15.18 21.41 -7.06
N GLY A 470 -15.04 21.61 -5.75
CA GLY A 470 -14.17 20.81 -4.90
C GLY A 470 -14.83 19.55 -4.37
N HIS A 471 -15.67 18.85 -5.15
CA HIS A 471 -16.43 17.70 -4.65
C HIS A 471 -15.88 16.36 -5.12
N GLY A 472 -16.13 15.32 -4.33
CA GLY A 472 -15.99 13.93 -4.73
C GLY A 472 -16.92 13.59 -5.90
N TYR A 473 -16.64 12.48 -6.57
CA TYR A 473 -17.42 11.95 -7.68
C TYR A 473 -17.78 10.47 -7.48
N VAL A 474 -19.02 10.14 -7.83
CA VAL A 474 -19.60 8.79 -7.84
C VAL A 474 -19.99 8.44 -9.28
N SER A 475 -19.50 7.30 -9.79
CA SER A 475 -19.90 6.78 -11.09
C SER A 475 -21.00 5.73 -10.95
N GLY A 476 -22.25 6.19 -10.79
CA GLY A 476 -23.40 5.31 -10.56
C GLY A 476 -23.17 4.40 -9.36
N LYS A 477 -23.30 3.08 -9.54
CA LYS A 477 -22.99 2.07 -8.50
C LYS A 477 -21.65 1.37 -8.71
N SER A 478 -20.82 1.86 -9.63
CA SER A 478 -19.64 1.14 -10.10
C SER A 478 -18.39 1.42 -9.27
N TRP A 479 -18.13 2.68 -8.97
CA TRP A 479 -16.97 3.11 -8.18
C TRP A 479 -17.13 4.57 -7.75
N ARG A 480 -16.33 4.97 -6.77
CA ARG A 480 -16.29 6.33 -6.23
C ARG A 480 -14.85 6.81 -6.05
N THR A 481 -14.64 8.11 -6.20
CA THR A 481 -13.33 8.76 -6.04
C THR A 481 -12.97 8.98 -4.56
N MET A 482 -11.72 9.41 -4.30
CA MET A 482 -11.12 9.53 -2.96
C MET A 482 -12.04 10.18 -1.90
N MET A 483 -12.68 11.29 -2.24
CA MET A 483 -13.53 12.04 -1.30
C MET A 483 -15.00 11.61 -1.29
N ALA A 484 -15.44 10.82 -2.26
CA ALA A 484 -16.83 10.39 -2.34
C ALA A 484 -17.10 9.22 -1.39
N TYR A 485 -18.35 9.06 -0.95
CA TYR A 485 -18.73 8.04 0.03
C TYR A 485 -19.42 6.81 -0.56
N LYS A 486 -19.33 5.70 0.17
CA LYS A 486 -19.99 4.44 -0.22
C LYS A 486 -21.51 4.53 -0.16
N ASP A 487 -22.05 5.34 0.76
CA ASP A 487 -23.49 5.51 0.97
C ASP A 487 -24.17 6.19 -0.23
N SER A 488 -23.43 6.98 -1.00
CA SER A 488 -23.92 7.63 -2.23
C SER A 488 -24.03 6.67 -3.43
N CYS A 489 -23.57 5.41 -3.30
CA CYS A 489 -23.44 4.49 -4.42
C CYS A 489 -23.68 3.01 -4.10
N ASP A 490 -24.47 2.72 -3.06
CA ASP A 490 -24.79 1.35 -2.60
C ASP A 490 -23.55 0.50 -2.30
N GLY A 491 -22.54 1.08 -1.64
CA GLY A 491 -21.36 0.34 -1.23
C GLY A 491 -20.27 0.19 -2.28
N CYS A 492 -20.34 0.96 -3.39
CA CYS A 492 -19.36 0.85 -4.47
C CYS A 492 -17.90 1.09 -4.00
N PRO A 493 -16.91 0.43 -4.64
CA PRO A 493 -15.52 0.51 -4.22
C PRO A 493 -14.93 1.91 -4.42
N ARG A 494 -14.09 2.33 -3.46
CA ARG A 494 -13.27 3.54 -3.58
C ARG A 494 -12.07 3.25 -4.46
N VAL A 495 -11.83 4.10 -5.44
CA VAL A 495 -10.60 4.07 -6.25
C VAL A 495 -9.60 5.11 -5.73
N PRO A 496 -8.28 4.85 -5.80
CA PRO A 496 -7.24 5.79 -5.38
C PRO A 496 -7.06 6.92 -6.41
N VAL A 497 -8.15 7.61 -6.76
CA VAL A 497 -8.19 8.71 -7.73
C VAL A 497 -8.99 9.86 -7.14
N TRP A 498 -8.43 11.06 -7.22
CA TRP A 498 -9.08 12.32 -6.92
C TRP A 498 -10.00 12.72 -8.08
N SER A 499 -11.20 13.21 -7.76
CA SER A 499 -12.16 13.57 -8.81
C SER A 499 -11.59 14.59 -9.78
N SER A 500 -11.82 14.36 -11.08
CA SER A 500 -11.45 15.29 -12.14
C SER A 500 -12.15 14.94 -13.45
N PRO A 501 -12.67 15.94 -14.20
CA PRO A 501 -13.22 15.71 -15.54
C PRO A 501 -12.17 15.30 -16.58
N ASN A 502 -10.88 15.45 -16.26
CA ASN A 502 -9.75 15.16 -17.13
C ASN A 502 -9.20 13.74 -16.98
N ILE A 503 -9.63 13.01 -15.94
CA ILE A 503 -9.27 11.61 -15.73
C ILE A 503 -10.43 10.74 -16.19
N LEU A 504 -10.12 9.66 -16.91
CA LEU A 504 -11.05 8.63 -17.32
C LEU A 504 -10.73 7.34 -16.57
N ILE A 505 -11.75 6.67 -16.06
CA ILE A 505 -11.68 5.34 -15.47
C ILE A 505 -12.61 4.47 -16.30
N ARG A 506 -12.05 3.50 -17.03
CA ARG A 506 -12.80 2.65 -17.99
C ARG A 506 -13.61 3.48 -18.99
N GLY A 507 -13.02 4.57 -19.48
CA GLY A 507 -13.66 5.49 -20.44
C GLY A 507 -14.73 6.42 -19.85
N VAL A 508 -15.04 6.34 -18.54
CA VAL A 508 -15.96 7.25 -17.85
C VAL A 508 -15.18 8.34 -17.12
N SER A 509 -15.65 9.59 -17.21
CA SER A 509 -15.05 10.74 -16.51
C SER A 509 -15.04 10.51 -15.00
N ALA A 510 -13.90 10.72 -14.34
CA ALA A 510 -13.75 10.66 -12.89
C ALA A 510 -14.22 11.93 -12.17
N GLY A 511 -15.08 12.70 -12.80
CA GLY A 511 -15.50 14.01 -12.35
C GLY A 511 -16.20 14.80 -13.44
N ASP A 512 -16.70 15.95 -13.06
CA ASP A 512 -17.47 16.88 -13.89
C ASP A 512 -17.14 18.33 -13.50
N ALA A 513 -18.05 19.28 -13.76
CA ALA A 513 -17.84 20.69 -13.46
C ALA A 513 -17.84 21.00 -11.96
N GLU A 514 -18.49 20.16 -11.15
CA GLU A 514 -18.61 20.34 -9.71
C GLU A 514 -17.74 19.35 -8.93
N SER A 515 -17.29 18.26 -9.57
CA SER A 515 -16.36 17.29 -9.01
C SER A 515 -14.96 17.34 -9.65
N ASP A 516 -14.09 18.22 -9.17
CA ASP A 516 -12.69 18.38 -9.59
C ASP A 516 -11.75 18.63 -8.39
N ASN A 517 -11.69 17.67 -7.46
CA ASN A 517 -10.76 17.72 -6.32
C ASN A 517 -9.29 17.74 -6.76
N ALA A 518 -8.94 17.15 -7.91
CA ALA A 518 -7.58 17.20 -8.42
C ALA A 518 -7.12 18.63 -8.68
N ARG A 519 -8.01 19.47 -9.23
CA ARG A 519 -7.75 20.91 -9.38
C ARG A 519 -7.58 21.62 -8.04
N VAL A 520 -8.45 21.33 -7.05
CA VAL A 520 -8.32 21.90 -5.71
C VAL A 520 -6.94 21.59 -5.11
N ILE A 521 -6.46 20.36 -5.26
CA ILE A 521 -5.16 19.94 -4.74
C ILE A 521 -4.02 20.69 -5.43
N VAL A 522 -4.01 20.75 -6.75
CA VAL A 522 -2.96 21.45 -7.52
C VAL A 522 -2.90 22.93 -7.16
N GLU A 523 -4.04 23.59 -6.98
CA GLU A 523 -4.10 25.02 -6.67
C GLU A 523 -3.72 25.34 -5.22
N ASN A 524 -3.88 24.40 -4.28
CA ASN A 524 -3.79 24.69 -2.84
C ASN A 524 -2.70 23.91 -2.08
N ALA A 525 -2.06 22.90 -2.68
CA ALA A 525 -1.01 22.13 -2.02
C ALA A 525 0.18 23.01 -1.59
N ALA A 526 0.58 23.99 -2.42
CA ALA A 526 1.69 24.90 -2.10
C ALA A 526 1.41 25.79 -0.88
N ARG A 527 0.13 26.12 -0.62
CA ARG A 527 -0.29 26.85 0.59
C ARG A 527 -0.06 26.00 1.84
N VAL A 528 -0.42 24.71 1.77
CA VAL A 528 -0.24 23.77 2.90
C VAL A 528 1.24 23.45 3.11
N ALA A 529 2.00 23.21 2.04
CA ALA A 529 3.45 22.97 2.09
C ALA A 529 4.28 24.18 2.58
N GLY A 530 3.64 25.34 2.79
CA GLY A 530 4.27 26.55 3.32
C GLY A 530 3.86 26.85 4.76
N PHE A 531 3.32 25.87 5.49
CA PHE A 531 2.89 26.09 6.87
C PHE A 531 4.07 26.13 7.86
N ARG A 532 5.23 25.53 7.56
CA ARG A 532 6.42 25.56 8.43
C ARG A 532 7.76 25.75 7.74
#